data_AF-A0A7S1APK1-F1
#
_entry.id   AF-A0A7S1APK1-F1
#
_cell.length_a   1.000
_cell.length_b   1.000
_cell.length_c   1.000
_cell.angle_alpha   90.00
_cell.angle_beta   90.00
_cell.angle_gamma   90.00
#
_symmetry.space_group_name_H-M   'P 1'
#
loop_
_entity.id
_entity.type
_entity.pdbx_description
1 polymer ?
#
loop_
_entity_poly.entity_id
_entity_poly.type
_entity_poly.pdbx_seq_one_letter_code
_entity_poly.pdbx_strand_id
1 'polypeptide(L)'
;FSFNNVMGPDEYAYPVNNSAYTNAVTSIALNFAAEAATELGYSGDIYSSFVKKAEGLVLPFAGQVPTMPELQGYHPEYEGFPRNSTNPKVKQADTVMLAYPLGVQMDQEVLANDLTFYDAVTDVDGPAMTHAMFAIGWFNLSHFDKSAGSFARSYANMQWPFGVWAETPSGGCGNFITGAGGFLQTVVFGTSGMRIERDRLFFSPPPPSATGTGAVRLTMHSFHYLGSRLRQEVTADVSRYELLETSPRAPRLFVEDLASSDRQQLEVGVAVELARGPVSISAGQPQIMV
;
A
#
# COMPACT_ATOMS: atom_id res chain seq x y z
N PHE A 1 22.68 -1.86 -13.07
CA PHE A 1 21.70 -2.00 -14.17
C PHE A 1 20.85 -0.75 -14.18
N SER A 2 20.44 -0.28 -15.36
CA SER A 2 19.63 0.93 -15.49
C SER A 2 18.60 0.77 -16.60
N PHE A 3 17.47 1.46 -16.43
CA PHE A 3 16.50 1.66 -17.50
C PHE A 3 16.55 3.12 -17.93
N ASN A 4 16.83 3.33 -19.20
CA ASN A 4 16.91 4.65 -19.80
C ASN A 4 15.76 4.84 -20.79
N ASN A 5 15.38 6.10 -21.02
CA ASN A 5 14.30 6.46 -21.92
C ASN A 5 12.96 5.78 -21.60
N VAL A 6 12.61 5.76 -20.31
CA VAL A 6 11.33 5.24 -19.83
C VAL A 6 10.34 6.36 -19.52
N MET A 7 9.09 5.98 -19.36
CA MET A 7 8.02 6.79 -18.77
C MET A 7 7.49 6.00 -17.56
N GLY A 8 7.49 6.62 -16.39
CA GLY A 8 6.84 6.06 -15.20
C GLY A 8 5.32 6.23 -15.27
N PRO A 9 4.61 5.91 -14.19
CA PRO A 9 3.24 6.37 -13.97
C PRO A 9 3.03 7.86 -14.23
N ASP A 10 3.96 8.75 -13.88
CA ASP A 10 3.85 10.15 -14.25
C ASP A 10 4.09 10.37 -15.75
N GLU A 11 3.00 10.58 -16.48
CA GLU A 11 3.03 10.82 -17.93
C GLU A 11 3.53 12.22 -18.32
N TYR A 12 3.76 13.13 -17.35
CA TYR A 12 4.46 14.40 -17.63
C TYR A 12 5.97 14.19 -17.76
N ALA A 13 6.49 13.05 -17.30
CA ALA A 13 7.90 12.74 -17.24
C ALA A 13 8.32 11.74 -18.33
N TYR A 14 8.63 12.23 -19.53
CA TYR A 14 9.24 11.43 -20.60
C TYR A 14 10.19 12.24 -21.51
N PRO A 15 11.29 11.63 -22.01
CA PRO A 15 11.92 10.42 -21.50
C PRO A 15 12.71 10.70 -20.21
N VAL A 16 12.75 9.73 -19.29
CA VAL A 16 13.57 9.80 -18.08
C VAL A 16 14.46 8.56 -17.94
N ASN A 17 15.48 8.66 -17.08
CA ASN A 17 16.35 7.54 -16.71
C ASN A 17 16.08 7.13 -15.27
N ASN A 18 16.12 5.83 -14.99
CA ASN A 18 15.97 5.25 -13.67
C ASN A 18 14.74 5.78 -12.91
N SER A 19 13.55 5.69 -13.53
CA SER A 19 12.28 5.91 -12.82
C SER A 19 12.23 5.00 -11.59
N ALA A 20 11.98 5.58 -10.42
CA ALA A 20 11.92 4.88 -9.15
C ALA A 20 10.88 3.76 -9.19
N TYR A 21 9.67 4.07 -9.65
CA TYR A 21 8.60 3.08 -9.82
C TYR A 21 8.99 1.97 -10.81
N THR A 22 9.49 2.34 -12.01
CA THR A 22 9.83 1.35 -13.05
C THR A 22 10.91 0.39 -12.58
N ASN A 23 11.96 0.91 -11.94
CA ASN A 23 13.05 0.09 -11.42
C ASN A 23 12.59 -0.78 -10.24
N ALA A 24 11.74 -0.26 -9.34
CA ALA A 24 11.19 -1.03 -8.23
C ALA A 24 10.31 -2.20 -8.72
N VAL A 25 9.37 -1.95 -9.63
CA VAL A 25 8.52 -3.00 -10.22
C VAL A 25 9.37 -4.06 -10.93
N THR A 26 10.41 -3.65 -11.65
CA THR A 26 11.28 -4.60 -12.34
C THR A 26 12.08 -5.45 -11.35
N SER A 27 12.58 -4.84 -10.26
CA SER A 27 13.27 -5.57 -9.20
C SER A 27 12.36 -6.62 -8.55
N ILE A 28 11.13 -6.24 -8.21
CA ILE A 28 10.10 -7.13 -7.66
C ILE A 28 9.82 -8.29 -8.62
N ALA A 29 9.61 -8.01 -9.91
CA ALA A 29 9.31 -9.03 -10.91
C ALA A 29 10.45 -10.04 -11.09
N LEU A 30 11.71 -9.57 -11.11
CA LEU A 30 12.89 -10.42 -11.24
C LEU A 30 13.09 -11.31 -10.01
N ASN A 31 12.94 -10.76 -8.80
CA ASN A 31 13.02 -11.54 -7.56
C ASN A 31 11.90 -12.58 -7.49
N PHE A 32 10.66 -12.18 -7.80
CA PHE A 32 9.52 -13.11 -7.83
C PHE A 32 9.74 -14.26 -8.82
N ALA A 33 10.27 -13.98 -10.02
CA ALA A 33 10.58 -15.02 -11.00
C ALA A 33 11.65 -16.02 -10.49
N ALA A 34 12.68 -15.53 -9.79
CA ALA A 34 13.72 -16.38 -9.21
C ALA A 34 13.20 -17.21 -8.02
N GLU A 35 12.37 -16.61 -7.16
CA GLU A 35 11.70 -17.31 -6.05
C GLU A 35 10.77 -18.40 -6.58
N ALA A 36 9.89 -18.07 -7.52
CA ALA A 36 8.97 -19.03 -8.12
C ALA A 36 9.71 -20.20 -8.81
N ALA A 37 10.83 -19.92 -9.47
CA ALA A 37 11.67 -20.97 -10.05
C ALA A 37 12.21 -21.92 -8.99
N THR A 38 12.69 -21.38 -7.86
CA THR A 38 13.18 -22.17 -6.72
C THR A 38 12.09 -23.06 -6.13
N GLU A 39 10.90 -22.50 -5.88
CA GLU A 39 9.75 -23.24 -5.34
C GLU A 39 9.28 -24.37 -6.27
N LEU A 40 9.40 -24.17 -7.59
CA LEU A 40 9.04 -25.17 -8.60
C LEU A 40 10.17 -26.19 -8.89
N GLY A 41 11.32 -26.08 -8.20
CA GLY A 41 12.46 -26.96 -8.40
C GLY A 41 13.25 -26.72 -9.68
N TYR A 42 13.07 -25.57 -10.34
CA TYR A 42 13.91 -25.17 -11.47
C TYR A 42 15.27 -24.68 -10.97
N SER A 43 16.32 -24.97 -11.74
CA SER A 43 17.69 -24.56 -11.45
C SER A 43 18.37 -24.03 -12.71
N GLY A 44 19.39 -23.20 -12.53
CA GLY A 44 20.18 -22.64 -13.62
C GLY A 44 20.63 -21.20 -13.36
N ASP A 45 21.69 -20.78 -14.02
CA ASP A 45 22.34 -19.47 -13.81
C ASP A 45 21.45 -18.27 -14.22
N ILE A 46 20.36 -18.52 -14.95
CA ILE A 46 19.43 -17.47 -15.34
C ILE A 46 18.71 -16.86 -14.12
N TYR A 47 18.38 -17.67 -13.11
CA TYR A 47 17.67 -17.21 -11.93
C TYR A 47 18.57 -16.42 -10.99
N SER A 48 19.82 -16.85 -10.81
CA SER A 48 20.82 -16.06 -10.10
C SER A 48 21.15 -14.76 -10.85
N SER A 49 21.13 -14.77 -12.19
CA SER A 49 21.21 -13.55 -12.99
C SER A 49 20.01 -12.62 -12.78
N PHE A 50 18.80 -13.12 -12.52
CA PHE A 50 17.64 -12.27 -12.22
C PHE A 50 17.81 -11.55 -10.88
N VAL A 51 18.19 -12.28 -9.83
CA VAL A 51 18.49 -11.70 -8.51
C VAL A 51 19.58 -10.63 -8.61
N LYS A 52 20.71 -10.95 -9.27
CA LYS A 52 21.80 -9.97 -9.48
C LYS A 52 21.35 -8.73 -10.25
N LYS A 53 20.42 -8.88 -11.20
CA LYS A 53 19.86 -7.74 -11.95
C LYS A 53 18.97 -6.90 -11.05
N ALA A 54 18.09 -7.53 -10.27
CA ALA A 54 17.20 -6.88 -9.32
C ALA A 54 17.97 -6.04 -8.28
N GLU A 55 19.01 -6.62 -7.67
CA GLU A 55 19.89 -5.96 -6.71
C GLU A 55 20.67 -4.79 -7.31
N GLY A 56 21.00 -4.86 -8.60
CA GLY A 56 21.77 -3.83 -9.27
C GLY A 56 20.92 -2.73 -9.93
N LEU A 57 19.58 -2.76 -9.82
CA LEU A 57 18.73 -1.67 -10.28
C LEU A 57 18.78 -0.51 -9.30
N VAL A 58 18.89 0.71 -9.84
CA VAL A 58 18.97 1.92 -9.03
C VAL A 58 17.58 2.29 -8.51
N LEU A 59 17.42 2.41 -7.20
CA LEU A 59 16.32 3.17 -6.61
C LEU A 59 16.86 4.57 -6.27
N PRO A 60 16.44 5.64 -6.97
CA PRO A 60 16.95 6.97 -6.69
C PRO A 60 16.68 7.36 -5.23
N PHE A 61 17.69 7.94 -4.58
CA PHE A 61 17.60 8.46 -3.23
C PHE A 61 18.41 9.75 -3.12
N ALA A 62 17.88 10.75 -2.42
CA ALA A 62 18.55 12.02 -2.20
C ALA A 62 18.38 12.48 -0.76
N GLY A 63 19.46 13.03 -0.19
CA GLY A 63 19.49 13.43 1.22
C GLY A 63 18.69 14.69 1.54
N GLN A 64 18.42 15.55 0.55
CA GLN A 64 17.69 16.80 0.77
C GLN A 64 16.44 16.86 -0.10
N VAL A 65 15.30 17.17 0.51
CA VAL A 65 14.05 17.37 -0.23
C VAL A 65 14.06 18.75 -0.91
N PRO A 66 13.79 18.84 -2.23
CA PRO A 66 13.75 20.11 -2.95
C PRO A 66 12.73 21.06 -2.32
N THR A 67 13.14 22.33 -2.15
CA THR A 67 12.31 23.40 -1.56
C THR A 67 11.87 23.19 -0.10
N MET A 68 12.28 22.09 0.53
CA MET A 68 11.93 21.70 1.91
C MET A 68 13.20 21.29 2.69
N PRO A 69 14.11 22.24 3.00
CA PRO A 69 15.42 21.93 3.59
C PRO A 69 15.37 21.28 4.98
N GLU A 70 14.24 21.38 5.67
CA GLU A 70 13.96 20.74 6.94
C GLU A 70 13.74 19.22 6.82
N LEU A 71 13.39 18.73 5.64
CA LEU A 71 13.16 17.31 5.38
C LEU A 71 14.42 16.65 4.80
N GLN A 72 14.83 15.53 5.39
CA GLN A 72 16.05 14.82 5.03
C GLN A 72 15.72 13.41 4.54
N GLY A 73 16.20 13.07 3.34
CA GLY A 73 15.95 11.78 2.71
C GLY A 73 14.58 11.70 2.03
N TYR A 74 14.59 11.46 0.73
CA TYR A 74 13.41 11.10 -0.07
C TYR A 74 13.86 10.32 -1.31
N HIS A 75 12.91 9.72 -2.02
CA HIS A 75 13.12 9.07 -3.30
C HIS A 75 12.75 10.04 -4.44
N PRO A 76 13.72 10.56 -5.22
CA PRO A 76 13.44 11.20 -6.49
C PRO A 76 12.67 10.27 -7.44
N GLU A 77 11.71 10.81 -8.18
CA GLU A 77 10.86 10.05 -9.11
C GLU A 77 11.66 9.39 -10.23
N TYR A 78 12.76 10.02 -10.61
CA TYR A 78 13.73 9.51 -11.56
C TYR A 78 15.09 10.16 -11.33
N GLU A 79 16.12 9.70 -12.03
CA GLU A 79 17.46 10.26 -11.94
C GLU A 79 17.49 11.75 -12.33
N GLY A 80 17.91 12.58 -11.37
CA GLY A 80 17.94 14.04 -11.53
C GLY A 80 16.59 14.72 -11.37
N PHE A 81 15.57 14.06 -10.81
CA PHE A 81 14.34 14.73 -10.39
C PHE A 81 14.54 15.51 -9.07
N PRO A 82 14.00 16.73 -8.95
CA PRO A 82 13.41 17.54 -10.01
C PRO A 82 14.54 18.10 -10.88
N ARG A 83 14.34 18.21 -12.21
CA ARG A 83 15.36 18.65 -13.20
C ARG A 83 15.75 20.13 -13.05
N ASN A 84 16.20 20.53 -11.86
CA ASN A 84 16.36 21.92 -11.41
C ASN A 84 15.12 22.80 -11.65
N SER A 85 13.94 22.18 -11.72
CA SER A 85 12.67 22.93 -11.82
C SER A 85 12.39 23.61 -10.49
N THR A 86 12.08 24.91 -10.54
CA THR A 86 11.60 25.68 -9.38
C THR A 86 10.15 25.39 -9.04
N ASN A 87 9.41 24.75 -9.95
CA ASN A 87 8.03 24.33 -9.75
C ASN A 87 7.81 22.97 -10.45
N PRO A 88 8.37 21.87 -9.91
CA PRO A 88 8.13 20.55 -10.47
C PRO A 88 6.64 20.23 -10.41
N LYS A 89 6.15 19.49 -11.42
CA LYS A 89 4.75 19.08 -11.51
C LYS A 89 4.69 17.62 -11.88
N VAL A 90 3.96 16.83 -11.11
CA VAL A 90 3.76 15.39 -11.29
C VAL A 90 2.28 15.16 -11.63
N LYS A 91 1.96 14.40 -12.68
CA LYS A 91 0.57 14.21 -13.11
C LYS A 91 -0.25 13.39 -12.10
N GLN A 92 0.34 12.31 -11.60
CA GLN A 92 -0.35 11.31 -10.79
C GLN A 92 0.62 10.56 -9.88
N ALA A 93 0.11 9.73 -8.97
CA ALA A 93 0.95 8.92 -8.09
C ALA A 93 1.99 8.11 -8.87
N ASP A 94 3.28 8.31 -8.55
CA ASP A 94 4.43 7.57 -9.11
C ASP A 94 5.30 7.05 -7.96
N THR A 95 6.20 7.87 -7.40
CA THR A 95 7.07 7.49 -6.28
C THR A 95 6.28 7.05 -5.03
N VAL A 96 5.15 7.70 -4.74
CA VAL A 96 4.34 7.34 -3.57
C VAL A 96 3.78 5.91 -3.65
N MET A 97 3.80 5.29 -4.84
CA MET A 97 3.42 3.90 -5.01
C MET A 97 4.49 2.89 -4.56
N LEU A 98 5.71 3.33 -4.27
CA LEU A 98 6.78 2.48 -3.72
C LEU A 98 6.34 1.81 -2.41
N ALA A 99 5.78 2.56 -1.47
CA ALA A 99 5.30 2.01 -0.21
C ALA A 99 4.01 1.19 -0.38
N TYR A 100 3.01 1.75 -1.05
CA TYR A 100 1.78 1.04 -1.40
C TYR A 100 1.34 1.41 -2.83
N PRO A 101 1.10 0.46 -3.72
CA PRO A 101 0.91 -0.97 -3.44
C PRO A 101 2.17 -1.83 -3.51
N LEU A 102 3.34 -1.28 -3.90
CA LEU A 102 4.51 -2.11 -4.20
C LEU A 102 5.18 -2.75 -2.97
N GLY A 103 4.98 -2.20 -1.77
CA GLY A 103 5.51 -2.77 -0.53
C GLY A 103 7.03 -2.64 -0.38
N VAL A 104 7.65 -1.69 -1.09
CA VAL A 104 9.09 -1.39 -0.96
C VAL A 104 9.35 -0.94 0.47
N GLN A 105 10.26 -1.64 1.15
CA GLN A 105 10.64 -1.32 2.51
C GLN A 105 11.47 -0.04 2.53
N MET A 106 11.09 0.88 3.41
CA MET A 106 11.76 2.17 3.60
C MET A 106 11.50 2.69 5.01
N ASP A 107 12.36 3.59 5.46
CA ASP A 107 12.16 4.27 6.73
C ASP A 107 10.86 5.09 6.72
N GLN A 108 10.14 5.10 7.85
CA GLN A 108 8.87 5.83 7.97
C GLN A 108 9.04 7.32 7.74
N GLU A 109 10.18 7.90 8.13
CA GLU A 109 10.52 9.30 7.88
C GLU A 109 10.69 9.58 6.38
N VAL A 110 11.39 8.70 5.65
CA VAL A 110 11.54 8.81 4.19
C VAL A 110 10.19 8.73 3.49
N LEU A 111 9.31 7.80 3.91
CA LEU A 111 7.94 7.73 3.38
C LEU A 111 7.14 9.01 3.68
N ALA A 112 7.27 9.56 4.88
CA ALA A 112 6.61 10.82 5.25
C ALA A 112 7.11 11.99 4.38
N ASN A 113 8.40 12.00 4.05
CA ASN A 113 9.01 13.01 3.20
C ASN A 113 8.57 12.85 1.74
N ASP A 114 8.56 11.62 1.22
CA ASP A 114 8.02 11.30 -0.11
C ASP A 114 6.57 11.81 -0.22
N LEU A 115 5.69 11.39 0.70
CA LEU A 115 4.29 11.80 0.67
C LEU A 115 4.13 13.33 0.83
N THR A 116 4.92 13.99 1.68
CA THR A 116 4.82 15.45 1.87
C THR A 116 5.24 16.20 0.61
N PHE A 117 6.37 15.81 0.01
CA PHE A 117 6.90 16.46 -1.16
C PHE A 117 6.02 16.21 -2.39
N TYR A 118 5.63 14.95 -2.64
CA TYR A 118 4.80 14.63 -3.80
C TYR A 118 3.38 15.16 -3.69
N ASP A 119 2.78 15.30 -2.50
CA ASP A 119 1.45 15.94 -2.35
C ASP A 119 1.51 17.42 -2.74
N ALA A 120 2.66 18.08 -2.54
CA ALA A 120 2.85 19.50 -2.88
C ALA A 120 3.07 19.75 -4.38
N VAL A 121 3.60 18.76 -5.12
CA VAL A 121 3.97 18.91 -6.54
C VAL A 121 3.04 18.14 -7.49
N THR A 122 2.14 17.31 -6.95
CA THR A 122 1.14 16.59 -7.74
C THR A 122 0.09 17.57 -8.28
N ASP A 123 -0.27 17.40 -9.55
CA ASP A 123 -1.30 18.16 -10.24
C ASP A 123 -2.63 18.05 -9.50
N VAL A 124 -3.23 19.19 -9.12
CA VAL A 124 -4.56 19.22 -8.49
C VAL A 124 -5.67 18.73 -9.42
N ASP A 125 -5.44 18.84 -10.74
CA ASP A 125 -6.32 18.30 -11.78
C ASP A 125 -5.88 16.89 -12.24
N GLY A 126 -4.98 16.24 -11.48
CA GLY A 126 -4.56 14.87 -11.72
C GLY A 126 -5.70 13.85 -11.54
N PRO A 127 -5.58 12.66 -12.14
CA PRO A 127 -6.66 11.67 -12.15
C PRO A 127 -6.91 11.04 -10.77
N ALA A 128 -8.16 10.62 -10.55
CA ALA A 128 -8.74 10.14 -9.29
C ALA A 128 -7.93 9.04 -8.55
N MET A 129 -7.13 8.26 -9.26
CA MET A 129 -6.35 7.15 -8.68
C MET A 129 -5.24 7.62 -7.73
N THR A 130 -4.82 8.88 -7.85
CA THR A 130 -3.68 9.44 -7.12
C THR A 130 -3.94 9.60 -5.63
N HIS A 131 -5.04 10.24 -5.25
CA HIS A 131 -5.32 10.60 -3.86
C HIS A 131 -5.56 9.40 -2.94
N ALA A 132 -5.98 8.27 -3.50
CA ALA A 132 -6.10 7.01 -2.76
C ALA A 132 -4.72 6.53 -2.25
N MET A 133 -3.67 6.63 -3.07
CA MET A 133 -2.32 6.21 -2.67
C MET A 133 -1.78 7.09 -1.55
N PHE A 134 -2.01 8.41 -1.62
CA PHE A 134 -1.68 9.34 -0.53
C PHE A 134 -2.46 9.01 0.75
N ALA A 135 -3.77 8.76 0.66
CA ALA A 135 -4.58 8.43 1.82
C ALA A 135 -4.05 7.18 2.55
N ILE A 136 -3.77 6.11 1.79
CA ILE A 136 -3.20 4.86 2.33
C ILE A 136 -1.81 5.10 2.93
N GLY A 137 -0.95 5.87 2.26
CA GLY A 137 0.36 6.25 2.78
C GLY A 137 0.27 6.96 4.13
N TRP A 138 -0.62 7.96 4.25
CA TRP A 138 -0.83 8.68 5.49
C TRP A 138 -1.48 7.85 6.60
N PHE A 139 -2.36 6.89 6.26
CA PHE A 139 -2.86 5.91 7.23
C PHE A 139 -1.72 5.07 7.82
N ASN A 140 -0.77 4.61 6.99
CA ASN A 140 0.35 3.79 7.46
C ASN A 140 1.26 4.54 8.44
N LEU A 141 1.39 5.86 8.26
CA LEU A 141 2.19 6.73 9.14
C LEU A 141 1.40 7.28 10.34
N SER A 142 0.13 6.91 10.49
CA SER A 142 -0.75 7.46 11.52
C SER A 142 -0.91 8.99 11.47
N HIS A 143 -0.71 9.62 10.32
CA HIS A 143 -0.90 11.06 10.11
C HIS A 143 -2.36 11.35 9.72
N PHE A 144 -3.27 11.21 10.68
CA PHE A 144 -4.71 11.11 10.41
C PHE A 144 -5.36 12.36 9.81
N ASP A 145 -4.86 13.54 10.11
CA ASP A 145 -5.34 14.78 9.46
C ASP A 145 -5.03 14.78 7.96
N LYS A 146 -3.84 14.29 7.58
CA LYS A 146 -3.42 14.19 6.18
C LYS A 146 -4.14 13.05 5.45
N SER A 147 -4.37 11.91 6.12
CA SER A 147 -5.15 10.81 5.53
C SER A 147 -6.60 11.23 5.31
N ALA A 148 -7.22 11.95 6.26
CA ALA A 148 -8.57 12.49 6.13
C ALA A 148 -8.69 13.44 4.92
N GLY A 149 -7.74 14.36 4.76
CA GLY A 149 -7.70 15.26 3.60
C GLY A 149 -7.60 14.51 2.27
N SER A 150 -6.71 13.52 2.18
CA SER A 150 -6.52 12.71 0.97
C SER A 150 -7.73 11.81 0.68
N PHE A 151 -8.33 11.24 1.72
CA PHE A 151 -9.55 10.43 1.63
C PHE A 151 -10.72 11.25 1.07
N ALA A 152 -10.92 12.46 1.60
CA ALA A 152 -11.95 13.38 1.13
C ALA A 152 -11.70 13.82 -0.32
N ARG A 153 -10.44 14.12 -0.70
CA ARG A 153 -10.07 14.42 -2.09
C ARG A 153 -10.41 13.27 -3.04
N SER A 154 -10.09 12.03 -2.66
CA SER A 154 -10.41 10.84 -3.47
C SER A 154 -11.92 10.60 -3.59
N TYR A 155 -12.70 10.88 -2.54
CA TYR A 155 -14.16 10.76 -2.58
C TYR A 155 -14.83 11.82 -3.45
N ALA A 156 -14.24 13.01 -3.59
CA ALA A 156 -14.79 14.12 -4.38
C ALA A 156 -14.96 13.81 -5.88
N ASN A 157 -14.28 12.77 -6.37
CA ASN A 157 -14.44 12.26 -7.74
C ASN A 157 -15.78 11.54 -7.98
N MET A 158 -16.51 11.16 -6.93
CA MET A 158 -17.84 10.56 -7.03
C MET A 158 -18.89 11.61 -7.40
N GLN A 159 -19.62 11.36 -8.47
CA GLN A 159 -20.59 12.28 -9.05
C GLN A 159 -22.04 11.86 -8.79
N TRP A 160 -22.85 12.82 -8.33
CA TRP A 160 -24.29 12.68 -8.19
C TRP A 160 -25.02 12.73 -9.56
N PRO A 161 -26.24 12.17 -9.68
CA PRO A 161 -27.04 11.53 -8.63
C PRO A 161 -26.75 10.03 -8.43
N PHE A 162 -25.96 9.42 -9.31
CA PHE A 162 -25.81 7.96 -9.36
C PHE A 162 -24.58 7.44 -8.63
N GLY A 163 -23.75 8.31 -8.07
CA GLY A 163 -22.50 7.91 -7.42
C GLY A 163 -21.49 7.33 -8.42
N VAL A 164 -21.44 7.86 -9.65
CA VAL A 164 -20.49 7.39 -10.67
C VAL A 164 -19.18 8.13 -10.49
N TRP A 165 -18.05 7.43 -10.60
CA TRP A 165 -16.73 8.08 -10.51
C TRP A 165 -16.38 8.78 -11.83
N ALA A 166 -15.89 10.01 -11.71
CA ALA A 166 -15.24 10.76 -12.78
C ALA A 166 -13.73 10.82 -12.55
N GLU A 167 -12.99 11.09 -13.62
CA GLU A 167 -11.53 11.25 -13.60
C GLU A 167 -11.07 12.35 -12.65
N THR A 168 -11.76 13.49 -12.62
CA THR A 168 -11.53 14.59 -11.67
C THR A 168 -12.84 14.95 -10.94
N PRO A 169 -12.79 15.73 -9.84
CA PRO A 169 -14.00 16.21 -9.17
C PRO A 169 -14.90 17.10 -10.05
N SER A 170 -14.30 17.77 -11.06
CA SER A 170 -14.99 18.69 -11.97
C SER A 170 -15.46 18.04 -13.27
N GLY A 171 -15.14 16.77 -13.52
CA GLY A 171 -15.55 16.02 -14.71
C GLY A 171 -14.42 15.20 -15.31
N GLY A 172 -14.38 15.11 -16.65
CA GLY A 172 -13.42 14.27 -17.38
C GLY A 172 -14.01 12.93 -17.79
N CYS A 173 -13.19 11.88 -17.85
CA CYS A 173 -13.68 10.53 -18.17
C CYS A 173 -14.75 10.10 -17.14
N GLY A 174 -15.98 9.83 -17.61
CA GLY A 174 -17.04 9.26 -16.77
C GLY A 174 -16.90 7.75 -16.63
N ASN A 175 -17.50 7.15 -15.60
CA ASN A 175 -17.32 5.74 -15.24
C ASN A 175 -15.83 5.38 -15.09
N PHE A 176 -15.07 6.27 -14.44
CA PHE A 176 -13.64 6.09 -14.23
C PHE A 176 -13.41 5.04 -13.13
N ILE A 177 -13.54 3.77 -13.51
CA ILE A 177 -13.46 2.62 -12.60
C ILE A 177 -12.11 2.52 -11.88
N THR A 178 -11.04 3.04 -12.48
CA THR A 178 -9.72 3.10 -11.85
C THR A 178 -9.75 4.01 -10.61
N GLY A 179 -10.47 5.13 -10.67
CA GLY A 179 -10.70 6.00 -9.52
C GLY A 179 -11.54 5.34 -8.45
N ALA A 180 -12.65 4.70 -8.84
CA ALA A 180 -13.51 3.96 -7.91
C ALA A 180 -12.75 2.82 -7.21
N GLY A 181 -11.94 2.07 -7.97
CA GLY A 181 -11.10 0.99 -7.46
C GLY A 181 -10.00 1.50 -6.53
N GLY A 182 -9.38 2.64 -6.84
CA GLY A 182 -8.43 3.32 -5.95
C GLY A 182 -9.09 3.69 -4.61
N PHE A 183 -10.26 4.33 -4.65
CA PHE A 183 -10.99 4.67 -3.43
C PHE A 183 -11.37 3.43 -2.61
N LEU A 184 -11.83 2.35 -3.27
CA LEU A 184 -12.12 1.09 -2.61
C LEU A 184 -10.88 0.51 -1.92
N GLN A 185 -9.70 0.60 -2.52
CA GLN A 185 -8.46 0.19 -1.87
C GLN A 185 -8.17 1.00 -0.60
N THR A 186 -8.50 2.29 -0.56
CA THR A 186 -8.37 3.09 0.67
C THR A 186 -9.29 2.56 1.78
N VAL A 187 -10.50 2.15 1.44
CA VAL A 187 -11.45 1.53 2.39
C VAL A 187 -11.02 0.12 2.80
N VAL A 188 -10.41 -0.66 1.90
CA VAL A 188 -10.03 -2.05 2.20
C VAL A 188 -8.67 -2.16 2.86
N PHE A 189 -7.67 -1.40 2.43
CA PHE A 189 -6.27 -1.52 2.88
C PHE A 189 -5.79 -0.30 3.68
N GLY A 190 -6.45 0.85 3.56
CA GLY A 190 -6.18 2.02 4.39
C GLY A 190 -6.83 1.89 5.77
N THR A 191 -8.16 1.81 5.81
CA THR A 191 -8.90 1.87 7.09
C THR A 191 -8.86 0.56 7.90
N SER A 192 -8.61 -0.58 7.28
CA SER A 192 -8.35 -1.85 7.99
C SER A 192 -6.89 -2.01 8.43
N GLY A 193 -5.98 -1.23 7.82
CA GLY A 193 -4.55 -1.42 7.91
C GLY A 193 -4.03 -2.76 7.38
N MET A 194 -4.83 -3.50 6.60
CA MET A 194 -4.49 -4.85 6.15
C MET A 194 -3.36 -4.85 5.11
N ARG A 195 -2.40 -5.75 5.25
CA ARG A 195 -1.39 -6.09 4.25
C ARG A 195 -1.32 -7.60 4.11
N ILE A 196 -1.13 -8.05 2.87
CA ILE A 196 -0.95 -9.46 2.55
C ILE A 196 0.55 -9.69 2.41
N GLU A 197 1.10 -10.50 3.30
CA GLU A 197 2.52 -10.84 3.31
C GLU A 197 2.69 -12.33 2.95
N ARG A 198 3.95 -12.76 2.80
CA ARG A 198 4.27 -14.11 2.29
C ARG A 198 3.63 -15.23 3.13
N ASP A 199 3.58 -15.07 4.44
CA ASP A 199 3.19 -16.11 5.40
C ASP A 199 2.05 -15.69 6.35
N ARG A 200 1.56 -14.45 6.23
CA ARG A 200 0.55 -13.90 7.13
C ARG A 200 -0.28 -12.78 6.49
N LEU A 201 -1.41 -12.48 7.10
CA LEU A 201 -2.05 -11.17 6.99
C LEU A 201 -1.56 -10.30 8.14
N PHE A 202 -1.07 -9.11 7.82
CA PHE A 202 -0.73 -8.09 8.80
C PHE A 202 -1.85 -7.04 8.85
N PHE A 203 -2.13 -6.50 10.03
CA PHE A 203 -3.12 -5.44 10.24
C PHE A 203 -2.51 -4.37 11.14
N SER A 204 -2.66 -3.10 10.76
CA SER A 204 -2.42 -1.96 11.66
C SER A 204 -3.52 -0.92 11.47
N PRO A 205 -4.73 -1.18 11.99
CA PRO A 205 -5.89 -0.37 11.67
C PRO A 205 -5.82 1.02 12.33
N PRO A 206 -6.03 2.11 11.55
CA PRO A 206 -6.29 3.43 12.12
C PRO A 206 -7.65 3.44 12.85
N PRO A 207 -7.94 4.42 13.72
CA PRO A 207 -9.29 4.59 14.23
C PRO A 207 -10.22 4.97 13.06
N PRO A 208 -11.51 4.56 13.06
CA PRO A 208 -12.43 4.89 11.96
C PRO A 208 -12.58 6.39 11.65
N SER A 209 -12.40 7.24 12.67
CA SER A 209 -12.39 8.70 12.57
C SER A 209 -11.23 9.26 11.74
N ALA A 210 -10.16 8.50 11.50
CA ALA A 210 -9.01 8.90 10.68
C ALA A 210 -9.34 9.13 9.20
N THR A 211 -10.55 8.74 8.77
CA THR A 211 -11.12 9.09 7.46
C THR A 211 -11.58 10.56 7.38
N GLY A 212 -11.60 11.29 8.51
CA GLY A 212 -12.22 12.61 8.60
C GLY A 212 -13.74 12.59 8.64
N THR A 213 -14.35 11.40 8.74
CA THR A 213 -15.80 11.24 8.84
C THR A 213 -16.23 11.03 10.29
N GLY A 214 -17.54 11.08 10.56
CA GLY A 214 -18.11 10.71 11.85
C GLY A 214 -18.16 9.21 12.12
N ALA A 215 -17.46 8.39 11.33
CA ALA A 215 -17.44 6.94 11.51
C ALA A 215 -16.84 6.56 12.87
N VAL A 216 -17.57 5.74 13.61
CA VAL A 216 -17.13 5.19 14.92
C VAL A 216 -16.75 3.72 14.84
N ARG A 217 -17.06 3.06 13.73
CA ARG A 217 -16.81 1.64 13.49
C ARG A 217 -16.54 1.38 12.02
N LEU A 218 -15.52 0.57 11.75
CA LEU A 218 -15.31 -0.09 10.46
C LEU A 218 -15.63 -1.58 10.62
N THR A 219 -16.27 -2.18 9.62
CA THR A 219 -16.50 -3.63 9.58
C THR A 219 -16.16 -4.16 8.20
N MET A 220 -15.05 -4.92 8.11
CA MET A 220 -14.80 -5.78 6.97
C MET A 220 -15.62 -7.06 7.16
N HIS A 221 -16.86 -7.02 6.65
CA HIS A 221 -17.88 -8.05 6.92
C HIS A 221 -17.42 -9.49 6.69
N SER A 222 -16.68 -9.70 5.60
CA SER A 222 -16.18 -11.01 5.18
C SER A 222 -15.02 -10.87 4.20
N PHE A 223 -13.89 -11.48 4.51
CA PHE A 223 -12.78 -11.70 3.57
C PHE A 223 -12.26 -13.13 3.71
N HIS A 224 -11.56 -13.62 2.69
CA HIS A 224 -11.11 -15.01 2.65
C HIS A 224 -9.59 -15.08 2.72
N TYR A 225 -9.08 -16.00 3.54
CA TYR A 225 -7.66 -16.27 3.69
C TYR A 225 -7.43 -17.76 3.94
N LEU A 226 -6.60 -18.39 3.11
CA LEU A 226 -6.24 -19.82 3.23
C LEU A 226 -7.45 -20.77 3.41
N GLY A 227 -8.54 -20.54 2.69
CA GLY A 227 -9.76 -21.37 2.78
C GLY A 227 -10.63 -21.11 4.02
N SER A 228 -10.31 -20.08 4.80
CA SER A 228 -11.08 -19.57 5.93
C SER A 228 -11.75 -18.24 5.61
N ARG A 229 -12.94 -18.00 6.14
CA ARG A 229 -13.72 -16.76 6.00
C ARG A 229 -13.66 -15.99 7.31
N LEU A 230 -13.11 -14.79 7.27
CA LEU A 230 -12.79 -13.95 8.43
C LEU A 230 -13.59 -12.66 8.41
N ARG A 231 -13.76 -12.06 9.59
CA ARG A 231 -14.26 -10.70 9.79
C ARG A 231 -13.29 -9.91 10.63
N GLN A 232 -13.16 -8.62 10.32
CA GLN A 232 -12.51 -7.63 11.18
C GLN A 232 -13.54 -6.54 11.52
N GLU A 233 -13.60 -6.15 12.78
CA GLU A 233 -14.30 -4.97 13.27
C GLU A 233 -13.31 -4.07 14.00
N VAL A 234 -13.32 -2.77 13.70
CA VAL A 234 -12.40 -1.79 14.28
C VAL A 234 -13.20 -0.64 14.88
N THR A 235 -12.90 -0.26 16.12
CA THR A 235 -13.40 0.95 16.78
C THR A 235 -12.23 1.89 17.12
N ALA A 236 -12.46 2.94 17.91
CA ALA A 236 -11.38 3.83 18.33
C ALA A 236 -10.28 3.10 19.11
N ASP A 237 -10.65 2.13 19.94
CA ASP A 237 -9.77 1.55 20.96
C ASP A 237 -9.49 0.06 20.77
N VAL A 238 -10.36 -0.67 20.04
CA VAL A 238 -10.25 -2.13 19.89
C VAL A 238 -10.36 -2.58 18.44
N SER A 239 -9.74 -3.73 18.15
CA SER A 239 -9.90 -4.50 16.92
C SER A 239 -10.34 -5.92 17.26
N ARG A 240 -11.42 -6.36 16.62
CA ARG A 240 -12.02 -7.68 16.83
C ARG A 240 -11.88 -8.51 15.56
N TYR A 241 -11.35 -9.72 15.71
CA TYR A 241 -11.11 -10.67 14.63
C TYR A 241 -11.95 -11.93 14.87
N GLU A 242 -12.73 -12.34 13.89
CA GLU A 242 -13.65 -13.48 14.01
C GLU A 242 -13.46 -14.43 12.83
N LEU A 243 -13.26 -15.71 13.13
CA LEU A 243 -13.35 -16.79 12.14
C LEU A 243 -14.82 -17.16 11.97
N LEU A 244 -15.39 -16.82 10.82
CA LEU A 244 -16.80 -17.08 10.52
C LEU A 244 -17.01 -18.52 10.05
N GLU A 245 -16.07 -19.05 9.27
CA GLU A 245 -16.17 -20.36 8.64
C GLU A 245 -14.79 -20.81 8.19
N THR A 246 -14.55 -22.12 8.16
CA THR A 246 -13.29 -22.68 7.66
C THR A 246 -13.54 -23.97 6.87
N SER A 247 -12.81 -24.13 5.76
CA SER A 247 -12.88 -25.35 4.96
C SER A 247 -12.21 -26.53 5.69
N PRO A 248 -12.65 -27.78 5.52
CA PRO A 248 -12.07 -28.93 6.22
C PRO A 248 -10.56 -29.16 6.01
N ARG A 249 -10.00 -28.62 4.92
CA ARG A 249 -8.57 -28.70 4.58
C ARG A 249 -7.79 -27.41 4.88
N ALA A 250 -8.46 -26.37 5.39
CA ALA A 250 -7.79 -25.12 5.72
C ALA A 250 -6.88 -25.32 6.94
N PRO A 251 -5.72 -24.65 6.99
CA PRO A 251 -4.89 -24.65 8.18
C PRO A 251 -5.61 -23.93 9.33
N ARG A 252 -5.28 -24.31 10.56
CA ARG A 252 -5.69 -23.53 11.73
C ARG A 252 -5.02 -22.16 11.66
N LEU A 253 -5.81 -21.12 11.92
CA LEU A 253 -5.33 -19.74 11.94
C LEU A 253 -5.14 -19.27 13.36
N PHE A 254 -4.11 -18.46 13.57
CA PHE A 254 -3.79 -17.83 14.83
C PHE A 254 -3.76 -16.33 14.64
N VAL A 255 -4.38 -15.60 15.55
CA VAL A 255 -4.23 -14.15 15.67
C VAL A 255 -3.16 -13.85 16.72
N GLU A 256 -2.28 -12.91 16.43
CA GLU A 256 -1.19 -12.49 17.32
C GLU A 256 -1.20 -10.97 17.47
N ASP A 257 -1.29 -10.50 18.71
CA ASP A 257 -1.03 -9.10 19.07
C ASP A 257 0.48 -8.88 19.11
N LEU A 258 1.01 -8.09 18.18
CA LEU A 258 2.44 -7.89 18.05
C LEU A 258 3.03 -7.02 19.18
N ALA A 259 2.20 -6.27 19.91
CA ALA A 259 2.66 -5.47 21.04
C ALA A 259 2.92 -6.34 22.29
N SER A 260 2.06 -7.33 22.55
CA SER A 260 2.17 -8.23 23.69
C SER A 260 2.81 -9.59 23.36
N SER A 261 2.94 -9.92 22.08
CA SER A 261 3.26 -11.27 21.58
C SER A 261 2.28 -12.34 22.05
N ASP A 262 1.06 -11.94 22.46
CA ASP A 262 0.00 -12.88 22.79
C ASP A 262 -0.60 -13.46 21.52
N ARG A 263 -0.69 -14.79 21.48
CA ARG A 263 -1.07 -15.54 20.29
C ARG A 263 -2.19 -16.51 20.62
N GLN A 264 -3.31 -16.36 19.92
CA GLN A 264 -4.53 -17.10 20.18
C GLN A 264 -5.01 -17.81 18.91
N GLN A 265 -5.47 -19.05 19.04
CA GLN A 265 -6.10 -19.75 17.92
C GLN A 265 -7.47 -19.12 17.64
N LEU A 266 -7.78 -18.88 16.36
CA LEU A 266 -9.10 -18.44 15.95
C LEU A 266 -10.04 -19.65 15.88
N GLU A 267 -11.11 -19.62 16.68
CA GLU A 267 -12.16 -20.64 16.70
C GLU A 267 -13.43 -20.12 15.99
N VAL A 268 -14.13 -21.02 15.30
CA VAL A 268 -15.32 -20.65 14.51
C VAL A 268 -16.41 -20.05 15.42
N GLY A 269 -16.87 -18.84 15.08
CA GLY A 269 -17.92 -18.12 15.81
C GLY A 269 -17.46 -17.50 17.14
N VAL A 270 -16.17 -17.60 17.48
CA VAL A 270 -15.57 -16.95 18.65
C VAL A 270 -14.66 -15.83 18.16
N ALA A 271 -14.98 -14.60 18.55
CA ALA A 271 -14.15 -13.47 18.19
C ALA A 271 -13.11 -13.19 19.26
N VAL A 272 -11.91 -12.83 18.80
CA VAL A 272 -10.82 -12.36 19.64
C VAL A 272 -10.81 -10.84 19.57
N GLU A 273 -10.92 -10.18 20.72
CA GLU A 273 -10.85 -8.73 20.86
C GLU A 273 -9.47 -8.35 21.41
N LEU A 274 -8.81 -7.42 20.71
CA LEU A 274 -7.49 -6.91 21.05
C LEU A 274 -7.54 -5.38 21.10
N ALA A 275 -6.61 -4.77 21.84
CA ALA A 275 -6.37 -3.33 21.72
C ALA A 275 -6.05 -2.98 20.26
N ARG A 276 -6.52 -1.83 19.77
CA ARG A 276 -6.25 -1.39 18.39
C ARG A 276 -4.76 -1.15 18.22
N GLY A 277 -4.13 -1.95 17.38
CA GLY A 277 -2.70 -1.88 17.14
C GLY A 277 -2.26 -2.92 16.09
N PRO A 278 -0.94 -3.09 15.90
CA PRO A 278 -0.39 -4.06 14.97
C PRO A 278 -0.74 -5.50 15.37
N VAL A 279 -1.40 -6.23 14.47
CA VAL A 279 -1.86 -7.60 14.65
C VAL A 279 -1.47 -8.42 13.44
N SER A 280 -1.18 -9.72 13.62
CA SER A 280 -1.04 -10.64 12.50
C SER A 280 -2.03 -11.81 12.59
N ILE A 281 -2.43 -12.33 11.43
CA ILE A 281 -3.12 -13.62 11.30
C ILE A 281 -2.28 -14.53 10.42
N SER A 282 -1.85 -15.66 10.97
CA SER A 282 -0.99 -16.64 10.28
C SER A 282 -1.48 -18.07 10.46
N ALA A 283 -1.10 -18.95 9.55
CA ALA A 283 -1.32 -20.38 9.72
C ALA A 283 -0.45 -20.92 10.88
N GLY A 284 -0.96 -21.90 11.63
CA GLY A 284 -0.14 -22.68 12.56
C GLY A 284 1.00 -23.37 11.81
N GLN A 285 2.18 -23.49 12.43
CA GLN A 285 3.23 -24.33 11.86
C GLN A 285 2.70 -25.76 11.70
N PRO A 286 3.02 -26.44 10.59
CA PRO A 286 2.62 -27.83 10.42
C PRO A 286 3.12 -28.63 11.61
N GLN A 287 2.22 -29.30 12.33
CA GLN A 287 2.63 -30.35 13.24
C GLN A 287 3.34 -31.38 12.38
N ILE A 288 4.67 -31.47 12.51
CA ILE A 288 5.43 -32.61 12.03
C ILE A 288 4.85 -33.79 12.81
N MET A 289 3.97 -34.57 12.17
CA MET A 289 3.62 -35.88 12.71
C MET A 289 4.88 -36.73 12.60
N VAL A 290 5.57 -36.88 13.73
CA VAL A 290 6.66 -37.84 13.91
C VAL A 290 6.07 -39.24 13.97
#